data_AF-A0A7W1GVX7-F1
#
_entry.id   AF-A0A7W1GVX7-F1
#
_cell.length_a   1.000
_cell.length_b   1.000
_cell.length_c   1.000
_cell.angle_alpha   90.00
_cell.angle_beta   90.00
_cell.angle_gamma   90.00
#
_symmetry.space_group_name_H-M   'P 1'
#
loop_
_entity.id
_entity.type
_entity.pdbx_description
1 polymer ?
#
loop_
_entity_poly.entity_id
_entity_poly.type
_entity_poly.pdbx_seq_one_letter_code
_entity_poly.pdbx_strand_id
1 'polypeptide(L)'
;MKIQTFLEKTSTYRELEPVFKKAKEDISFFGCRYIFVEGYSGTLHINDLASHVMNLLEKTNYEFDEIDRKPGFFLSKRIGHLYEVNNKRMKDKNTVTRTMCKIRDFVREMYYFFFGKKIYDPSFVWERTNDSFFYYTANQYKNTYGEIPTSEPREHFPTRWMGRFENPDFFND
;
A
#
# COMPACT_ATOMS: atom_id res chain seq x y z
N MET A 1 10.71 14.91 -13.87
CA MET A 1 9.46 15.13 -13.08
C MET A 1 9.74 14.75 -11.62
N LYS A 2 9.20 15.49 -10.64
CA LYS A 2 9.32 15.10 -9.23
C LYS A 2 8.40 13.91 -8.92
N ILE A 3 8.88 12.93 -8.17
CA ILE A 3 8.09 11.72 -7.83
C ILE A 3 6.81 12.06 -7.05
N GLN A 4 6.88 13.05 -6.16
CA GLN A 4 5.72 13.55 -5.41
C GLN A 4 4.61 14.04 -6.35
N THR A 5 4.97 14.87 -7.33
CA THR A 5 4.03 15.45 -8.29
C THR A 5 3.43 14.38 -9.21
N PHE A 6 4.17 13.31 -9.51
CA PHE A 6 3.63 12.17 -10.24
C PHE A 6 2.56 11.46 -9.42
N LEU A 7 2.87 11.12 -8.16
CA LEU A 7 1.92 10.45 -7.27
C LEU A 7 0.62 11.25 -7.13
N GLU A 8 0.71 12.56 -6.91
CA GLU A 8 -0.45 13.45 -6.75
C GLU A 8 -1.35 13.53 -7.99
N LYS A 9 -0.78 13.34 -9.19
CA LYS A 9 -1.51 13.43 -10.47
C LYS A 9 -2.11 12.10 -10.92
N THR A 10 -1.49 11.00 -10.52
CA THR A 10 -1.91 9.67 -10.97
C THR A 10 -3.16 9.20 -10.23
N SER A 11 -4.16 8.74 -11.00
CA SER A 11 -5.45 8.27 -10.50
C SER A 11 -5.68 6.77 -10.70
N THR A 12 -4.77 6.06 -11.37
CA THR A 12 -4.96 4.65 -11.75
C THR A 12 -3.80 3.77 -11.27
N TYR A 13 -4.08 2.50 -10.97
CA TYR A 13 -3.04 1.55 -10.56
C TYR A 13 -2.10 1.19 -11.70
N ARG A 14 -2.60 1.17 -12.95
CA ARG A 14 -1.82 0.87 -14.16
C ARG A 14 -0.70 1.87 -14.40
N GLU A 15 -0.91 3.14 -14.07
CA GLU A 15 0.13 4.16 -14.16
C GLU A 15 1.15 4.02 -13.02
N LEU A 16 0.70 3.66 -11.82
CA LEU A 16 1.56 3.51 -10.64
C LEU A 16 2.48 2.28 -10.75
N GLU A 17 1.97 1.14 -11.21
CA GLU A 17 2.69 -0.13 -11.26
C GLU A 17 4.08 -0.04 -11.92
N PRO A 18 4.22 0.40 -13.18
CA PRO A 18 5.52 0.41 -13.87
C PRO A 18 6.54 1.34 -13.20
N VAL A 19 6.06 2.41 -12.56
CA VAL A 19 6.91 3.40 -11.85
C VAL A 19 7.42 2.80 -10.54
N PHE A 20 6.53 2.24 -9.72
CA PHE A 20 6.90 1.75 -8.39
C PHE A 20 7.46 0.32 -8.39
N LYS A 21 7.39 -0.42 -9.50
CA LYS A 21 8.05 -1.73 -9.69
C LYS A 21 9.53 -1.69 -9.35
N LYS A 22 10.23 -0.60 -9.69
CA LYS A 22 11.67 -0.41 -9.44
C LYS A 22 11.98 0.52 -8.27
N ALA A 23 10.99 0.96 -7.50
CA ALA A 23 11.19 1.86 -6.36
C ALA A 23 12.14 1.21 -5.34
N LYS A 24 13.11 1.95 -4.80
CA LYS A 24 14.02 1.45 -3.77
C LYS A 24 13.79 2.22 -2.49
N GLU A 25 13.87 1.55 -1.34
CA GLU A 25 13.81 2.20 -0.04
C GLU A 25 15.21 2.64 0.44
N ASP A 26 15.25 3.64 1.32
CA ASP A 26 16.38 3.87 2.22
C ASP A 26 15.93 4.62 3.49
N ILE A 27 16.87 4.77 4.42
CA ILE A 27 16.71 5.51 5.67
C ILE A 27 17.82 6.55 5.78
N SER A 28 17.44 7.82 5.88
CA SER A 28 18.37 8.92 6.07
C SER A 28 19.02 8.87 7.45
N PHE A 29 20.17 9.53 7.59
CA PHE A 29 20.84 9.66 8.89
C PHE A 29 19.92 10.26 9.98
N PHE A 30 19.07 11.21 9.59
CA PHE A 30 18.07 11.86 10.46
C PHE A 30 16.76 11.06 10.59
N GLY A 31 16.76 9.78 10.23
CA GLY A 31 15.65 8.86 10.46
C GLY A 31 14.45 9.04 9.55
N CYS A 32 14.60 9.72 8.40
CA CYS A 32 13.55 9.76 7.38
C CYS A 32 13.54 8.44 6.61
N ARG A 33 12.39 7.79 6.53
CA ARG A 33 12.15 6.57 5.74
C ARG A 33 11.57 6.98 4.40
N TYR A 34 12.27 6.68 3.31
CA TYR A 34 11.84 7.14 2.00
C TYR A 34 12.08 6.11 0.92
N ILE A 35 11.42 6.31 -0.21
CA ILE A 35 11.66 5.63 -1.46
C ILE A 35 12.11 6.61 -2.53
N PHE A 36 12.90 6.10 -3.45
CA PHE A 36 13.30 6.79 -4.66
C PHE A 36 13.03 5.90 -5.87
N VAL A 37 12.74 6.53 -7.00
CA VAL A 37 12.40 5.85 -8.25
C VAL A 37 13.32 6.35 -9.34
N GLU A 38 13.92 5.41 -10.08
CA GLU A 38 14.80 5.74 -11.20
C GLU A 38 14.04 6.54 -12.28
N GLY A 39 14.67 7.58 -12.81
CA GLY A 39 14.04 8.49 -13.79
C GLY A 39 13.19 9.61 -13.17
N TYR A 40 12.99 9.61 -11.85
CA TYR A 40 12.29 10.66 -11.13
C TYR A 40 13.24 11.43 -10.21
N SER A 41 12.96 12.73 -10.04
CA SER A 41 13.67 13.54 -9.05
C SER A 41 12.98 13.53 -7.70
N GLY A 42 13.77 13.61 -6.63
CA GLY A 42 13.29 13.64 -5.25
C GLY A 42 13.00 12.25 -4.67
N THR A 43 12.38 12.25 -3.49
CA THR A 43 12.06 11.06 -2.71
C THR A 43 10.63 11.15 -2.20
N LEU A 44 10.04 10.02 -1.84
CA LEU A 44 8.68 9.91 -1.31
C LEU A 44 8.70 9.11 -0.01
N HIS A 45 7.85 9.39 0.98
CA HIS A 45 7.74 8.49 2.14
C HIS A 45 6.98 7.21 1.73
N ILE A 46 7.35 6.03 2.25
CA ILE A 46 6.62 4.77 1.92
C ILE A 46 5.11 4.93 2.23
N ASN A 47 4.81 5.56 3.36
CA ASN A 47 3.44 5.87 3.79
C ASN A 47 2.65 6.74 2.79
N ASP A 48 3.30 7.60 2.00
CA ASP A 48 2.59 8.44 1.04
C ASP A 48 2.08 7.58 -0.12
N LEU A 49 2.92 6.65 -0.61
CA LEU A 49 2.51 5.68 -1.63
C LEU A 49 1.40 4.76 -1.11
N ALA A 50 1.55 4.22 0.10
CA ALA A 50 0.55 3.36 0.72
C ALA A 50 -0.79 4.08 0.90
N SER A 51 -0.76 5.32 1.41
CA SER A 51 -1.96 6.15 1.57
C SER A 51 -2.61 6.46 0.24
N HIS A 52 -1.82 6.74 -0.81
CA HIS A 52 -2.36 7.02 -2.14
C HIS A 52 -3.09 5.81 -2.72
N VAL A 53 -2.48 4.63 -2.67
CA VAL A 53 -3.11 3.37 -3.12
C VAL A 53 -4.39 3.09 -2.32
N MET A 54 -4.37 3.31 -1.01
CA MET A 54 -5.56 3.17 -0.17
C MET A 54 -6.67 4.17 -0.50
N ASN A 55 -6.32 5.42 -0.80
CA ASN A 55 -7.30 6.43 -1.21
C ASN A 55 -7.93 6.08 -2.56
N LEU A 56 -7.17 5.48 -3.49
CA LEU A 56 -7.74 4.96 -4.75
C LEU A 56 -8.71 3.81 -4.48
N LEU A 57 -8.39 2.91 -3.53
CA LEU A 57 -9.27 1.80 -3.14
C LEU A 57 -10.58 2.31 -2.51
N GLU A 58 -10.47 3.27 -1.59
CA GLU A 58 -11.63 3.88 -0.93
C GLU A 58 -12.52 4.62 -1.96
N LYS A 59 -11.93 5.34 -2.93
CA LYS A 59 -12.67 6.07 -3.97
C LYS A 59 -13.50 5.19 -4.89
N THR A 60 -13.03 3.98 -5.19
CA THR A 60 -13.78 3.02 -6.04
C THR A 60 -14.78 2.19 -5.24
N ASN A 61 -14.96 2.46 -3.94
CA ASN A 61 -15.72 1.60 -3.03
C ASN A 61 -15.28 0.13 -3.08
N TYR A 62 -13.98 -0.11 -3.34
CA TYR A 62 -13.41 -1.44 -3.54
C TYR A 62 -13.99 -2.22 -4.74
N GLU A 63 -14.70 -1.56 -5.65
CA GLU A 63 -15.18 -2.11 -6.91
C GLU A 63 -14.25 -1.69 -8.06
N PHE A 64 -13.10 -2.35 -8.18
CA PHE A 64 -12.14 -2.16 -9.28
C PHE A 64 -12.36 -3.18 -10.41
N ASP A 65 -12.07 -2.78 -11.65
CA ASP A 65 -12.11 -3.67 -12.80
C ASP A 65 -10.99 -4.73 -12.75
N GLU A 66 -11.12 -5.82 -13.51
CA GLU A 66 -10.08 -6.86 -13.53
C GLU A 66 -8.72 -6.33 -14.02
N ILE A 67 -8.75 -5.33 -14.88
CA ILE A 67 -7.55 -4.78 -15.50
C ILE A 67 -6.75 -3.94 -14.48
N ASP A 68 -7.40 -3.33 -13.49
CA ASP A 68 -6.82 -2.60 -12.37
C ASP A 68 -6.46 -3.50 -11.19
N ARG A 69 -7.11 -4.66 -11.08
CA ARG A 69 -6.87 -5.64 -10.01
C ARG A 69 -5.44 -6.17 -10.02
N LYS A 70 -4.91 -6.59 -11.18
CA LYS A 70 -3.53 -7.13 -11.29
C LYS A 70 -2.46 -6.08 -10.94
N PRO A 71 -2.48 -4.85 -11.49
CA PRO A 71 -1.60 -3.76 -11.06
C PRO A 71 -1.74 -3.43 -9.56
N GLY A 72 -2.98 -3.40 -9.06
CA GLY A 72 -3.27 -3.15 -7.64
C GLY A 72 -2.68 -4.21 -6.72
N PHE A 73 -2.83 -5.48 -7.07
CA PHE A 73 -2.20 -6.60 -6.38
C PHE A 73 -0.67 -6.47 -6.36
N PHE A 74 -0.06 -6.18 -7.53
CA PHE A 74 1.38 -5.99 -7.62
C PHE A 74 1.85 -4.87 -6.69
N LEU A 75 1.19 -3.71 -6.75
CA LEU A 75 1.49 -2.57 -5.89
C LEU A 75 1.33 -2.95 -4.42
N SER A 76 0.33 -3.77 -4.10
CA SER A 76 0.11 -4.22 -2.74
C SER A 76 1.30 -5.01 -2.19
N LYS A 77 1.72 -6.05 -2.93
CA LYS A 77 2.91 -6.83 -2.61
C LYS A 77 4.16 -5.95 -2.56
N ARG A 78 4.28 -5.00 -3.49
CA ARG A 78 5.45 -4.13 -3.58
C ARG A 78 5.59 -3.22 -2.36
N ILE A 79 4.50 -2.60 -1.92
CA ILE A 79 4.50 -1.74 -0.72
C ILE A 79 4.81 -2.57 0.54
N GLY A 80 4.21 -3.75 0.68
CA GLY A 80 4.53 -4.68 1.77
C GLY A 80 6.02 -5.01 1.81
N HIS A 81 6.60 -5.35 0.66
CA HIS A 81 8.04 -5.61 0.55
C HIS A 81 8.91 -4.38 0.88
N LEU A 82 8.51 -3.18 0.46
CA LEU A 82 9.23 -1.94 0.81
C LEU A 82 9.25 -1.72 2.33
N TYR A 83 8.14 -1.95 3.03
CA TYR A 83 8.11 -1.91 4.50
C TYR A 83 9.01 -2.98 5.12
N GLU A 84 8.96 -4.21 4.63
CA GLU A 84 9.78 -5.31 5.15
C GLU A 84 11.28 -5.02 5.02
N VAL A 85 11.72 -4.58 3.83
CA VAL A 85 13.12 -4.23 3.58
C VAL A 85 13.53 -3.02 4.41
N ASN A 86 12.67 -2.00 4.54
CA ASN A 86 12.95 -0.84 5.38
C ASN A 86 13.11 -1.25 6.85
N ASN A 87 12.24 -2.13 7.36
CA ASN A 87 12.33 -2.68 8.71
C ASN A 87 13.61 -3.51 8.94
N LYS A 88 14.05 -4.27 7.93
CA LYS A 88 15.34 -4.97 7.97
C LYS A 88 16.50 -3.98 8.03
N ARG A 89 16.56 -3.01 7.11
CA ARG A 89 17.60 -1.98 7.07
C ARG A 89 17.67 -1.18 8.36
N MET A 90 16.53 -0.87 8.96
CA MET A 90 16.43 -0.17 10.24
C MET A 90 17.14 -0.91 11.39
N LYS A 91 17.15 -2.25 11.37
CA LYS A 91 17.90 -3.07 12.35
C LYS A 91 19.41 -2.94 12.17
N ASP A 92 19.86 -2.72 10.94
CA ASP A 92 21.29 -2.59 10.59
C ASP A 92 21.83 -1.17 10.78
N LYS A 93 20.97 -0.17 11.02
CA LYS A 93 21.40 1.22 11.29
C LYS A 93 21.96 1.37 12.71
N ASN A 94 22.88 2.32 12.87
CA ASN A 94 23.45 2.65 14.17
C ASN A 94 22.40 3.23 15.14
N THR A 95 22.77 3.26 16.43
CA THR A 95 21.90 3.73 17.51
C THR A 95 21.41 5.17 17.31
N VAL A 96 22.24 6.06 16.76
CA VAL A 96 21.85 7.47 16.52
C VAL A 96 20.73 7.56 15.51
N THR A 97 20.89 6.91 14.34
CA THR A 97 19.85 6.89 13.30
C THR A 97 18.58 6.22 13.81
N ARG A 98 18.69 5.12 14.56
CA ARG A 98 17.52 4.46 15.18
C ARG A 98 16.80 5.36 16.16
N THR A 99 17.51 6.13 16.97
CA THR A 99 16.93 7.12 17.89
C THR A 99 16.25 8.25 17.12
N MET A 100 16.87 8.75 16.05
CA MET A 100 16.25 9.77 15.19
C MET A 100 14.94 9.29 14.56
N CYS A 101 14.87 8.05 14.09
CA CYS A 101 13.61 7.47 13.62
C CYS A 101 12.56 7.43 14.72
N LYS A 102 12.91 6.98 15.94
CA LYS A 102 11.96 6.95 17.07
C LYS A 102 11.45 8.33 17.43
N ILE A 103 12.31 9.35 17.41
CA ILE A 103 11.92 10.75 17.63
C ILE A 103 10.92 11.19 16.56
N ARG A 104 11.19 10.90 15.28
CA ARG A 104 10.27 11.26 14.19
C ARG A 104 8.93 10.55 14.29
N ASP A 105 8.94 9.27 14.65
CA ASP A 105 7.72 8.49 14.84
C ASP A 105 6.92 9.08 15.99
N PHE A 106 7.57 9.36 17.13
CA PHE A 106 6.93 10.04 18.27
C PHE A 106 6.34 11.40 17.88
N VAL A 107 7.09 12.26 17.18
CA VAL A 107 6.59 13.57 16.72
C VAL A 107 5.39 13.42 15.79
N ARG A 108 5.41 12.42 14.90
CA ARG A 108 4.31 12.14 13.99
C ARG A 108 3.07 11.65 14.74
N GLU A 109 3.21 10.71 15.67
CA GLU A 109 2.11 10.24 16.51
C GLU A 109 1.52 11.40 17.34
N MET A 110 2.37 12.27 17.89
CA MET A 110 1.92 13.46 18.61
C MET A 110 1.16 14.43 17.71
N TYR A 111 1.61 14.62 16.46
CA TYR A 111 0.88 15.42 15.48
C TYR A 111 -0.49 14.82 15.18
N TYR A 112 -0.60 13.51 14.98
CA TYR A 112 -1.91 12.86 14.77
C TYR A 112 -2.82 12.99 16.00
N PHE A 113 -2.27 12.81 17.21
CA PHE A 113 -2.99 12.95 18.46
C PHE A 113 -3.58 14.35 18.65
N PHE A 114 -2.78 15.41 18.44
CA PHE A 114 -3.24 16.79 18.67
C PHE A 114 -4.11 17.37 17.54
N PHE A 115 -3.92 16.93 16.29
CA PHE A 115 -4.62 17.50 15.13
C PHE A 115 -5.75 16.61 14.57
N GLY A 116 -6.14 15.55 15.29
CA GLY A 116 -7.35 14.77 15.00
C GLY A 116 -7.37 14.06 13.63
N LYS A 117 -6.20 13.84 13.02
CA LYS A 117 -6.08 13.05 11.78
C LYS A 117 -6.01 11.56 12.15
N LYS A 118 -6.52 10.67 11.26
CA LYS A 118 -6.62 9.20 11.44
C LYS A 118 -5.51 8.67 12.39
N ILE A 119 -5.91 8.09 13.52
CA ILE A 119 -5.08 7.72 14.69
C ILE A 119 -4.03 6.63 14.38
N TYR A 120 -4.06 6.05 13.18
CA TYR A 120 -3.28 4.87 12.85
C TYR A 120 -2.17 5.17 11.85
N ASP A 121 -0.95 4.73 12.16
CA ASP A 121 0.17 4.71 11.23
C ASP A 121 -0.29 4.09 9.89
N PRO A 122 -0.06 4.75 8.74
CA PRO A 122 -0.42 4.22 7.44
C PRO A 122 0.12 2.80 7.18
N SER A 123 1.26 2.41 7.76
CA SER A 123 1.76 1.03 7.70
C SER A 123 0.85 0.04 8.45
N PHE A 124 0.30 0.42 9.61
CA PHE A 124 -0.66 -0.38 10.35
C PHE A 124 -1.99 -0.51 9.60
N VAL A 125 -2.48 0.60 9.04
CA VAL A 125 -3.69 0.57 8.18
C VAL A 125 -3.43 -0.32 6.97
N TRP A 126 -2.26 -0.16 6.33
CA TRP A 126 -1.83 -0.94 5.18
C TRP A 126 -1.80 -2.44 5.48
N GLU A 127 -1.16 -2.86 6.58
CA GLU A 127 -1.12 -4.27 6.99
C GLU A 127 -2.51 -4.90 7.11
N ARG A 128 -3.52 -4.13 7.50
CA ARG A 128 -4.91 -4.60 7.64
C ARG A 128 -5.74 -4.58 6.36
N THR A 129 -5.26 -3.90 5.32
CA THR A 129 -6.08 -3.58 4.13
C THR A 129 -5.40 -3.94 2.81
N ASN A 130 -4.12 -4.32 2.83
CA ASN A 130 -3.32 -4.67 1.67
C ASN A 130 -3.86 -5.90 0.91
N ASP A 131 -4.67 -6.72 1.56
CA ASP A 131 -5.29 -7.87 0.95
C ASP A 131 -6.59 -7.53 0.20
N SER A 132 -7.01 -6.26 0.17
CA SER A 132 -8.25 -5.84 -0.50
C SER A 132 -8.32 -6.28 -1.97
N PHE A 133 -7.20 -6.38 -2.68
CA PHE A 133 -7.14 -6.80 -4.08
C PHE A 133 -7.40 -8.30 -4.31
N PHE A 134 -7.35 -9.13 -3.27
CA PHE A 134 -7.60 -10.58 -3.32
C PHE A 134 -9.10 -10.94 -3.27
N TYR A 135 -9.94 -9.94 -3.03
CA TYR A 135 -11.37 -10.14 -2.80
C TYR A 135 -12.23 -9.48 -3.87
N TYR A 136 -13.45 -9.96 -3.98
CA TYR A 136 -14.51 -9.43 -4.82
C TYR A 136 -15.64 -8.97 -3.90
N THR A 137 -16.26 -7.83 -4.21
CA THR A 137 -17.59 -7.49 -3.66
C THR A 137 -18.61 -8.50 -4.21
N ALA A 138 -19.78 -8.61 -3.58
CA ALA A 138 -20.85 -9.48 -4.08
C ALA A 138 -21.20 -9.18 -5.56
N ASN A 139 -21.24 -7.89 -5.93
CA ASN A 139 -21.51 -7.46 -7.30
C ASN A 139 -20.39 -7.88 -8.26
N GLN A 140 -19.13 -7.63 -7.90
CA GLN A 140 -18.00 -8.05 -8.74
C GLN A 140 -17.95 -9.57 -8.87
N TYR A 141 -18.21 -10.30 -7.79
CA TYR A 141 -18.22 -11.77 -7.79
C TYR A 141 -19.29 -12.29 -8.74
N LYS A 142 -20.51 -11.74 -8.67
CA LYS A 142 -21.60 -12.08 -9.58
C LYS A 142 -21.28 -11.73 -11.03
N ASN A 143 -20.69 -10.56 -11.28
CA ASN A 143 -20.32 -10.14 -12.63
C ASN A 143 -19.20 -11.00 -13.22
N THR A 144 -18.25 -11.46 -12.39
CA THR A 144 -17.09 -12.25 -12.83
C THR A 144 -17.43 -13.73 -13.00
N TYR A 145 -18.20 -14.29 -12.07
CA TYR A 145 -18.46 -15.74 -12.01
C TYR A 145 -19.90 -16.14 -12.34
N GLY A 146 -20.79 -15.18 -12.60
CA GLY A 146 -22.18 -15.42 -12.97
C GLY A 146 -23.11 -15.80 -11.81
N GLU A 147 -22.63 -15.83 -10.57
CA GLU A 147 -23.41 -16.24 -9.41
C GLU A 147 -23.01 -15.50 -8.13
N ILE A 148 -23.88 -15.49 -7.13
CA ILE A 148 -23.59 -14.87 -5.83
C ILE A 148 -22.79 -15.89 -5.01
N PRO A 149 -21.72 -15.47 -4.31
CA PRO A 149 -20.95 -16.38 -3.48
C PRO A 149 -21.79 -16.93 -2.32
N THR A 150 -21.74 -18.24 -2.12
CA THR A 150 -22.51 -18.97 -1.10
C THR A 150 -21.75 -19.18 0.22
N SER A 151 -20.43 -18.99 0.20
CA SER A 151 -19.60 -19.04 1.41
C SER A 151 -19.83 -17.79 2.27
N GLU A 152 -19.51 -17.88 3.56
CA GLU A 152 -19.50 -16.70 4.41
C GLU A 152 -18.43 -15.69 3.92
N PRO A 153 -18.72 -14.38 3.96
CA PRO A 153 -17.73 -13.35 3.71
C PRO A 153 -16.68 -13.37 4.83
N ARG A 154 -15.54 -12.68 4.63
CA ARG A 154 -14.49 -12.64 5.67
C ARG A 154 -15.02 -11.99 6.95
N GLU A 155 -14.68 -12.56 8.09
CA GLU A 155 -15.12 -12.13 9.43
C GLU A 155 -14.90 -10.62 9.69
N HIS A 156 -13.82 -10.04 9.15
CA HIS A 156 -13.52 -8.61 9.30
C HIS A 156 -13.99 -7.72 8.14
N PHE A 157 -14.49 -8.31 7.05
CA PHE A 157 -15.03 -7.59 5.90
C PHE A 157 -16.28 -8.31 5.36
N PRO A 158 -17.45 -8.11 5.99
CA PRO A 158 -18.67 -8.89 5.72
C PRO A 158 -19.29 -8.65 4.34
N THR A 159 -18.64 -7.84 3.50
CA THR A 159 -19.08 -7.53 2.12
C THR A 159 -18.12 -8.07 1.06
N ARG A 160 -17.15 -8.91 1.43
CA ARG A 160 -16.05 -9.34 0.56
C ARG A 160 -15.84 -10.86 0.57
N TRP A 161 -15.70 -11.43 -0.62
CA TRP A 161 -15.45 -12.86 -0.87
C TRP A 161 -14.13 -13.05 -1.61
N MET A 162 -13.37 -14.09 -1.27
CA MET A 162 -12.17 -14.43 -2.05
C MET A 162 -12.58 -14.84 -3.47
N GLY A 163 -11.73 -14.53 -4.46
CA GLY A 163 -11.86 -15.10 -5.79
C GLY A 163 -11.91 -16.63 -5.73
N ARG A 164 -12.69 -17.25 -6.63
CA ARG A 164 -12.97 -18.70 -6.59
C ARG A 164 -11.72 -19.56 -6.77
N PHE A 165 -10.66 -18.99 -7.37
CA PHE A 165 -9.35 -19.59 -7.52
C PHE A 165 -8.29 -18.48 -7.59
N GLU A 166 -7.77 -18.05 -6.45
CA GLU A 166 -6.40 -17.50 -6.45
C GLU A 166 -5.47 -18.64 -6.04
N ASN A 167 -5.08 -19.42 -7.05
CA ASN A 167 -3.86 -20.21 -6.97
C ASN A 167 -2.72 -19.20 -6.70
N PRO A 168 -1.89 -19.38 -5.64
CA PRO A 168 -0.73 -18.53 -5.38
C PRO A 168 0.17 -18.31 -6.62
N ASP A 169 0.10 -19.20 -7.60
CA ASP A 169 0.87 -19.17 -8.84
C ASP A 169 0.37 -18.19 -9.92
N PHE A 170 -0.84 -17.62 -9.82
CA PHE A 170 -1.37 -16.71 -10.84
C PHE A 170 -0.62 -15.36 -10.93
N PHE A 171 0.25 -15.08 -9.95
CA PHE A 171 0.96 -13.80 -9.81
C PHE A 171 2.48 -13.96 -9.60
N ASN A 172 3.03 -15.16 -9.87
CA ASN A 172 4.45 -15.47 -9.68
C ASN A 172 5.32 -15.26 -10.94
N ASP A 173 4.85 -14.51 -11.94
CA ASP A 173 5.64 -14.11 -13.13
C ASP A 173 6.56 -12.90 -12.87
#